data_AF-A0A351RD13-F1
#
_entry.id   AF-A0A351RD13-F1
#
_cell.length_a   1.000
_cell.length_b   1.000
_cell.length_c   1.000
_cell.angle_alpha   90.00
_cell.angle_beta   90.00
_cell.angle_gamma   90.00
#
_symmetry.space_group_name_H-M   'P 1'
#
loop_
_entity.id
_entity.type
_entity.pdbx_description
1 polymer ?
#
loop_
_entity_poly.entity_id
_entity_poly.type
_entity_poly.pdbx_seq_one_letter_code
_entity_poly.pdbx_strand_id
1 'polypeptide(L)' 'MKMKQAHYNMIKDAIKALPRDQMLAFKANDLGKNKEKFFIWGLFKAAKLHFTATDFLYQYLDDNHIETALKRIAKELDYI' A
#
# COMPACT_ATOMS: atom_id res chain seq x y z
N MET A 1 -5.55 14.55 8.82
CA MET A 1 -5.63 15.35 7.57
C MET A 1 -6.05 14.43 6.42
N LYS A 2 -6.87 14.86 5.45
CA LYS A 2 -7.22 13.98 4.32
C LYS A 2 -6.05 13.89 3.32
N MET A 3 -5.73 12.68 2.85
CA MET A 3 -4.76 12.47 1.77
C MET A 3 -5.23 13.18 0.50
N LYS A 4 -4.33 13.93 -0.15
CA LYS A 4 -4.61 14.55 -1.45
C LYS A 4 -4.80 13.45 -2.50
N GLN A 5 -5.73 13.67 -3.43
CA GLN A 5 -6.03 12.70 -4.50
C GLN A 5 -4.79 12.37 -5.36
N ALA A 6 -3.93 13.36 -5.61
CA ALA A 6 -2.69 13.15 -6.37
C ALA A 6 -1.77 12.10 -5.70
N HIS A 7 -1.60 12.18 -4.38
CA HIS A 7 -0.80 11.20 -3.61
C HIS A 7 -1.45 9.83 -3.60
N TYR A 8 -2.78 9.79 -3.49
CA TYR A 8 -3.54 8.54 -3.56
C TYR A 8 -3.35 7.85 -4.92
N ASN A 9 -3.50 8.60 -6.02
CA ASN A 9 -3.30 8.07 -7.37
C ASN A 9 -1.87 7.59 -7.59
N MET A 10 -0.88 8.35 -7.13
CA MET A 10 0.53 7.95 -7.19
C MET A 10 0.78 6.60 -6.50
N ILE A 11 0.24 6.40 -5.29
CA ILE A 11 0.36 5.13 -4.57
C ILE A 11 -0.36 4.01 -5.34
N LYS A 12 -1.57 4.29 -5.85
CA LYS A 12 -2.37 3.32 -6.60
C LYS A 12 -1.67 2.85 -7.87
N ASP A 13 -1.13 3.78 -8.65
CA ASP A 13 -0.45 3.47 -9.90
C ASP A 13 0.83 2.66 -9.66
N ALA A 14 1.59 3.01 -8.61
CA ALA A 14 2.77 2.25 -8.21
C ALA A 14 2.44 0.81 -7.79
N ILE A 15 1.35 0.60 -7.04
CA ILE A 15 0.90 -0.74 -6.62
C ILE A 15 0.31 -1.52 -7.82
N LYS A 16 -0.39 -0.85 -8.73
CA LYS A 16 -0.94 -1.47 -9.95
C LYS A 16 0.16 -1.98 -10.89
N ALA A 17 1.33 -1.35 -10.88
CA ALA A 17 2.49 -1.77 -11.67
C ALA A 17 3.20 -3.01 -11.11
N LEU A 18 2.84 -3.49 -9.91
CA LEU A 18 3.45 -4.68 -9.32
C LEU A 18 3.05 -5.96 -10.06
N PRO A 19 3.96 -6.96 -10.14
CA PRO A 19 3.63 -8.27 -10.70
C PRO A 19 2.59 -8.97 -9.81
N ARG A 20 1.33 -9.02 -10.28
CA ARG A 20 0.16 -9.51 -9.52
C ARG A 20 0.38 -10.90 -8.94
N ASP A 21 0.92 -11.83 -9.73
CA ASP A 21 1.13 -13.22 -9.31
C ASP A 21 2.08 -13.32 -8.10
N GLN A 22 3.13 -12.50 -8.08
CA GLN A 22 4.06 -12.46 -6.94
C GLN A 22 3.40 -11.88 -5.69
N MET A 23 2.50 -10.90 -5.86
CA MET A 23 1.77 -10.33 -4.73
C MET A 23 0.74 -11.31 -4.17
N LEU A 24 0.06 -12.07 -5.02
CA LEU A 24 -0.84 -13.13 -4.57
C LEU A 24 -0.08 -14.27 -3.88
N ALA A 25 1.09 -14.66 -4.40
CA ALA A 25 1.98 -15.61 -3.73
C ALA A 25 2.45 -15.09 -2.37
N PHE A 26 2.79 -13.81 -2.27
CA PHE A 26 3.14 -13.17 -0.99
C PHE A 26 1.97 -13.19 0.00
N LYS A 27 0.74 -12.95 -0.46
CA LYS A 27 -0.48 -13.04 0.37
C LYS A 27 -0.70 -14.45 0.94
N ALA A 28 -0.30 -15.49 0.20
CA ALA A 28 -0.45 -16.89 0.60
C ALA A 28 0.53 -17.32 1.70
N ASN A 29 1.60 -16.56 1.96
CA ASN A 29 2.52 -16.83 3.06
C ASN A 29 1.84 -16.66 4.43
N ASP A 30 2.39 -17.29 5.47
CA ASP A 30 1.93 -17.04 6.82
C ASP A 30 2.41 -15.68 7.33
N LEU A 31 1.56 -14.67 7.17
CA LEU A 31 1.80 -13.29 7.61
C LEU A 31 1.45 -13.05 9.10
N GLY A 32 1.24 -14.13 9.87
CA GLY A 32 0.95 -14.06 11.31
C GLY A 32 -0.44 -13.53 11.66
N LYS A 33 -0.60 -12.95 12.86
CA LYS A 33 -1.91 -12.57 13.42
C LYS A 33 -2.63 -11.46 12.64
N ASN A 34 -1.90 -10.55 11.99
CA ASN A 34 -2.44 -9.39 11.28
C ASN A 34 -2.19 -9.47 9.78
N LYS A 35 -2.59 -10.58 9.15
CA LYS A 35 -2.26 -10.90 7.74
C LYS A 35 -2.58 -9.77 6.77
N GLU A 36 -3.76 -9.16 6.87
CA GLU A 36 -4.17 -8.05 6.01
C GLU A 36 -3.25 -6.83 6.16
N LYS A 37 -2.96 -6.42 7.40
CA LYS A 37 -2.07 -5.28 7.66
C LYS A 37 -0.66 -5.53 7.12
N PHE A 38 -0.10 -6.71 7.36
CA PHE A 38 1.20 -7.06 6.81
C PHE A 38 1.20 -7.10 5.29
N PHE A 39 0.12 -7.59 4.69
CA PHE A 39 -0.01 -7.66 3.24
C PHE A 39 -0.04 -6.27 2.60
N ILE A 40 -0.88 -5.34 3.08
CA ILE A 40 -0.99 -3.99 2.51
C ILE A 40 0.31 -3.18 2.67
N TRP A 41 1.00 -3.32 3.80
CA TRP A 41 2.32 -2.71 4.00
C TRP A 41 3.41 -3.40 3.16
N GLY A 42 3.23 -4.69 2.85
CA GLY A 42 4.02 -5.42 1.87
C GLY A 42 3.87 -4.84 0.46
N LEU A 43 2.65 -4.54 0.01
CA LEU A 43 2.41 -3.87 -1.27
C LEU A 43 3.12 -2.52 -1.33
N PHE A 44 3.02 -1.73 -0.26
CA PHE A 44 3.69 -0.43 -0.15
C PHE A 44 5.21 -0.55 -0.23
N LYS A 45 5.79 -1.54 0.46
CA LYS A 45 7.23 -1.83 0.42
C LYS A 45 7.67 -2.31 -0.97
N ALA A 46 6.92 -3.24 -1.58
CA ALA A 46 7.21 -3.79 -2.91
C ALA A 46 7.18 -2.71 -4.00
N ALA A 47 6.23 -1.76 -3.89
CA ALA A 47 6.15 -0.59 -4.77
C ALA A 47 7.25 0.46 -4.50
N LYS A 48 8.19 0.20 -3.57
CA LYS A 48 9.27 1.11 -3.19
C LYS A 48 8.79 2.49 -2.72
N LEU A 49 7.54 2.59 -2.29
CA LEU A 49 6.92 3.86 -1.89
C LEU A 49 7.50 4.42 -0.59
N HIS A 50 8.16 3.60 0.23
CA HIS A 50 8.83 4.04 1.45
C HIS A 50 9.90 5.11 1.20
N PHE A 51 10.59 5.07 0.04
CA PHE A 51 11.55 6.12 -0.34
C PHE A 51 10.85 7.45 -0.65
N THR A 52 9.72 7.40 -1.38
CA THR A 52 8.95 8.60 -1.73
C THR A 52 8.13 9.13 -0.54
N ALA A 53 7.75 8.25 0.38
CA ALA A 53 6.89 8.61 1.50
C ALA A 53 7.60 9.44 2.55
N THR A 54 8.86 9.13 2.87
CA THR A 54 9.70 9.90 3.80
C THR A 54 9.88 11.34 3.35
N ASP A 55 10.02 11.57 2.04
CA ASP A 55 10.31 12.90 1.51
C ASP A 55 9.04 13.74 1.28
N PHE A 56 7.91 13.11 0.90
CA PHE A 56 6.72 13.83 0.44
C PHE A 56 5.41 13.51 1.17
N LEU A 57 5.24 12.30 1.71
CA LEU A 57 3.96 11.88 2.31
C LEU A 57 3.93 12.14 3.81
N TYR A 58 5.00 11.82 4.54
CA TYR A 58 5.05 11.92 6.01
C TYR A 58 5.06 13.35 6.54
N GLN A 59 5.35 14.34 5.69
CA GLN A 59 5.16 15.75 6.04
C GLN A 59 3.68 16.12 6.26
N TYR A 60 2.75 15.34 5.70
CA TYR A 60 1.32 15.68 5.66
C TYR A 60 0.40 14.53 6.11
N LEU A 61 0.92 13.32 6.27
CA LEU A 61 0.17 12.10 6.54
C LEU A 61 0.89 11.26 7.59
N ASP A 62 0.11 10.65 8.48
CA ASP A 62 0.60 9.60 9.37
C ASP A 62 0.30 8.20 8.81
N ASP A 63 0.79 7.18 9.51
CA ASP A 63 0.60 5.77 9.16
C ASP A 63 -0.87 5.37 9.02
N ASN A 64 -1.79 5.97 9.79
CA ASN A 64 -3.22 5.63 9.71
C ASN A 64 -3.83 6.12 8.39
N HIS A 65 -3.43 7.30 7.92
CA HIS A 65 -3.89 7.82 6.64
C HIS A 65 -3.37 6.98 5.47
N ILE A 66 -2.09 6.58 5.52
CA ILE A 66 -1.47 5.72 4.52
C ILE A 66 -2.10 4.32 4.55
N GLU A 67 -2.28 3.72 5.73
CA GLU A 67 -2.90 2.41 5.88
C GLU A 67 -4.34 2.39 5.33
N THR A 68 -5.12 3.43 5.62
CA THR A 68 -6.48 3.56 5.10
C THR A 68 -6.50 3.63 3.57
N ALA A 69 -5.58 4.38 2.96
CA ALA A 69 -5.44 4.45 1.52
C ALA A 69 -5.04 3.10 0.92
N LEU A 70 -4.07 2.42 1.52
CA LEU A 70 -3.59 1.11 1.07
C LEU A 70 -4.70 0.04 1.13
N LYS A 71 -5.50 0.01 2.20
CA LYS A 71 -6.67 -0.89 2.30
C LYS A 71 -7.66 -0.65 1.16
N ARG A 72 -7.96 0.61 0.86
CA ARG A 72 -8.87 0.96 -0.24
C ARG A 72 -8.31 0.56 -1.59
N ILE A 73 -7.02 0.82 -1.84
CA ILE A 73 -6.35 0.44 -3.09
C ILE A 73 -6.32 -1.08 -3.24
N ALA A 74 -6.02 -1.83 -2.17
CA ALA A 74 -6.02 -3.29 -2.20
C ALA A 74 -7.40 -3.85 -2.58
N LYS A 75 -8.50 -3.26 -2.08
CA LYS A 75 -9.87 -3.61 -2.51
C LYS A 75 -10.13 -3.23 -3.96
N GLU A 76 -9.77 -2.02 -4.38
CA GLU A 76 -9.97 -1.53 -5.76
C GLU A 76 -9.18 -2.33 -6.81
N LEU A 77 -8.11 -3.03 -6.41
CA LEU A 77 -7.29 -3.88 -7.27
C LEU A 77 -7.61 -5.38 -7.11
N ASP A 78 -8.64 -5.73 -6.35
CA ASP A 78 -9.07 -7.10 -6.05
C ASP A 78 -7.97 -7.97 -5.40
N TYR A 79 -7.20 -7.38 -4.48
CA TYR A 79 -6.24 -8.13 -3.68
C TYR A 79 -6.83 -8.67 -2.37
N ILE A 80 -7.84 -8.02 -1.80
CA ILE A 80 -8.48 -8.39 -0.52
C ILE A 80 -10.00 -8.32 -0.61
#